data_AF-A0A2A9NL89-F1
#
_entry.id   AF-A0A2A9NL89-F1
#
_cell.length_a   1.000
_cell.length_b   1.000
_cell.length_c   1.000
_cell.angle_alpha   90.00
_cell.angle_beta   90.00
_cell.angle_gamma   90.00
#
_symmetry.space_group_name_H-M   'P 1'
#
loop_
_entity.id
_entity.type
_entity.pdbx_description
1 polymer ?
#
loop_
_entity_poly.entity_id
_entity_poly.type
_entity_poly.pdbx_seq_one_letter_code
_entity_poly.pdbx_strand_id
1 'polypeptide(L)'
;KRRSVFAGLAMEQEWKHARAWAKKIMVVDVVGMVLWGAMFVFILIGKRCPSGGFAGWCNAYNVSSAAGCLLCIGFGVNVFLDIKDLHASKDNPRTR
;
A
#
# COMPACT_ATOMS: atom_id res chain seq x y z
N LYS A 1 9.99 36.38 0.57
CA LYS A 1 9.29 36.63 -0.73
C LYS A 1 7.79 36.49 -0.50
N ARG A 2 6.98 37.56 -0.53
CA ARG A 2 5.51 37.43 -0.39
C ARG A 2 4.99 36.72 -1.65
N ARG A 3 4.48 35.50 -1.50
CA ARG A 3 3.72 34.84 -2.57
C ARG A 3 2.41 35.63 -2.74
N SER A 4 1.95 35.80 -3.98
CA SER A 4 0.63 36.40 -4.22
C SER A 4 -0.45 35.54 -3.56
N VAL A 5 -1.54 36.17 -3.12
CA VAL A 5 -2.67 35.47 -2.48
C VAL A 5 -3.17 34.33 -3.37
N PHE A 6 -3.25 34.57 -4.68
CA PHE A 6 -3.62 33.56 -5.68
C PHE A 6 -2.67 32.36 -5.73
N ALA A 7 -1.35 32.59 -5.64
CA ALA A 7 -0.37 31.50 -5.59
C ALA A 7 -0.52 30.67 -4.30
N GLY A 8 -0.88 31.29 -3.18
CA GLY A 8 -1.18 30.57 -1.93
C GLY A 8 -2.43 29.71 -2.03
N LEU A 9 -3.49 30.24 -2.64
CA LEU A 9 -4.76 29.51 -2.84
C LEU A 9 -4.61 28.33 -3.80
N ALA A 10 -3.87 28.51 -4.91
CA ALA A 10 -3.58 27.43 -5.85
C ALA A 10 -2.84 26.26 -5.17
N MET A 11 -1.79 26.57 -4.39
CA MET A 11 -1.03 25.57 -3.63
C MET A 11 -1.90 24.84 -2.59
N GLU A 12 -2.83 25.54 -1.93
CA GLU A 12 -3.76 24.92 -0.98
C GLU A 12 -4.71 23.93 -1.67
N GLN A 13 -5.22 24.27 -2.86
CA GLN A 13 -6.12 23.41 -3.61
C GLN A 13 -5.40 22.16 -4.12
N GLU A 14 -4.18 22.31 -4.65
CA GLU A 14 -3.34 21.18 -5.02
C GLU A 14 -3.00 20.29 -3.83
N TRP A 15 -2.65 20.88 -2.68
CA TRP A 15 -2.40 20.14 -1.45
C TRP A 15 -3.62 19.33 -1.00
N LYS A 16 -4.83 19.92 -1.03
CA LYS A 16 -6.07 19.19 -0.71
C LYS A 16 -6.29 18.00 -1.65
N HIS A 17 -6.08 18.19 -2.94
CA HIS A 17 -6.26 17.13 -3.94
C HIS A 17 -5.23 16.01 -3.76
N ALA A 18 -3.94 16.35 -3.67
CA ALA A 18 -2.86 15.40 -3.47
C ALA A 18 -3.04 14.61 -2.17
N ARG A 19 -3.44 15.28 -1.08
CA ARG A 19 -3.66 14.64 0.22
C ARG A 19 -4.91 13.76 0.24
N ALA A 20 -5.96 14.13 -0.50
CA ALA A 20 -7.12 13.25 -0.70
C ALA A 20 -6.75 12.00 -1.52
N TRP A 21 -5.90 12.16 -2.53
CA TRP A 21 -5.37 11.04 -3.31
C TRP A 21 -4.50 10.11 -2.47
N ALA A 22 -3.55 10.66 -1.70
CA ALA A 22 -2.69 9.88 -0.81
C ALA A 22 -3.48 9.03 0.20
N LYS A 23 -4.58 9.57 0.76
CA LYS A 23 -5.47 8.79 1.64
C LYS A 23 -6.14 7.62 0.91
N LYS A 24 -6.52 7.78 -0.36
CA LYS A 24 -7.13 6.70 -1.15
C LYS A 24 -6.11 5.61 -1.44
N ILE A 25 -4.88 5.99 -1.81
CA ILE A 25 -3.76 5.06 -2.01
C ILE A 25 -3.49 4.28 -0.73
N MET A 26 -3.34 4.96 0.41
CA MET A 26 -3.16 4.30 1.71
C MET A 26 -4.27 3.27 2.02
N VAL A 27 -5.54 3.57 1.69
CA VAL A 27 -6.64 2.60 1.88
C VAL A 27 -6.44 1.38 0.98
N VAL A 28 -6.04 1.57 -0.28
CA VAL A 28 -5.72 0.47 -1.20
C VAL A 28 -4.56 -0.36 -0.66
N ASP A 29 -3.49 0.26 -0.17
CA ASP A 29 -2.34 -0.44 0.38
C ASP A 29 -2.68 -1.22 1.66
N VAL A 30 -3.50 -0.65 2.56
CA VAL A 30 -4.00 -1.36 3.75
C VAL A 30 -4.85 -2.56 3.36
N VAL A 31 -5.78 -2.39 2.41
CA VAL A 31 -6.63 -3.50 1.93
C VAL A 31 -5.77 -4.58 1.25
N GLY A 32 -4.80 -4.18 0.42
CA GLY A 32 -3.86 -5.09 -0.21
C GLY A 32 -3.06 -5.89 0.82
N MET A 33 -2.49 -5.23 1.83
CA MET A 33 -1.76 -5.88 2.92
C MET A 33 -2.64 -6.92 3.63
N VAL A 34 -3.87 -6.56 4.00
CA VAL A 34 -4.79 -7.45 4.72
C VAL A 34 -5.20 -8.63 3.86
N LEU A 35 -5.57 -8.42 2.60
CA LEU A 35 -6.04 -9.47 1.70
C LEU A 35 -4.93 -10.50 1.41
N TRP A 36 -3.74 -10.03 1.02
CA TRP A 36 -2.62 -10.92 0.73
C TRP A 36 -2.10 -11.62 1.98
N GLY A 37 -2.05 -10.92 3.11
CA GLY A 37 -1.69 -11.51 4.41
C GLY A 37 -2.68 -12.58 4.85
N ALA A 38 -3.99 -12.30 4.79
CA ALA A 38 -5.02 -13.26 5.15
C ALA A 38 -5.03 -14.48 4.22
N MET A 39 -4.89 -14.27 2.91
CA MET A 39 -4.77 -15.36 1.93
C MET A 39 -3.55 -16.24 2.23
N PHE A 40 -2.39 -15.65 2.51
CA PHE A 40 -1.18 -16.40 2.83
C PHE A 40 -1.33 -17.23 4.11
N VAL A 41 -1.89 -16.64 5.17
CA VAL A 41 -2.16 -17.36 6.44
C VAL A 41 -3.16 -18.50 6.22
N PHE A 42 -4.22 -18.26 5.46
CA PHE A 42 -5.21 -19.29 5.12
C PHE A 42 -4.56 -20.48 4.38
N ILE A 43 -3.68 -20.20 3.42
CA ILE A 43 -2.92 -21.23 2.68
C ILE A 43 -2.01 -22.03 3.63
N LEU A 44 -1.36 -21.37 4.60
CA LEU A 44 -0.47 -22.03 5.55
C LEU A 44 -1.17 -22.95 6.55
N ILE A 45 -2.43 -22.66 6.90
CA ILE A 45 -3.25 -23.52 7.78
C ILE A 45 -3.72 -24.78 7.04
N GLY A 46 -3.80 -24.73 5.71
CA GLY A 46 -4.23 -25.85 4.87
C GLY A 46 -3.19 -26.96 4.68
N LYS A 47 -3.59 -28.00 3.93
CA LYS A 47 -2.68 -29.08 3.52
C LYS A 47 -1.66 -28.54 2.52
N ARG A 48 -0.37 -28.80 2.77
CA ARG A 48 0.71 -28.38 1.88
C ARG A 48 0.77 -29.25 0.61
N CYS A 49 1.01 -28.62 -0.53
CA CYS A 49 1.18 -29.31 -1.81
C CYS A 49 2.62 -29.85 -1.92
N PRO A 50 2.83 -31.15 -2.16
CA PRO A 50 4.17 -31.71 -2.32
C PRO A 50 4.82 -31.20 -3.60
N SER A 51 6.04 -30.68 -3.50
CA SER A 51 6.79 -30.16 -4.65
C SER A 51 6.94 -31.24 -5.74
N GLY A 52 6.76 -30.83 -7.00
CA GLY A 52 6.81 -31.72 -8.17
C GLY A 52 5.51 -32.51 -8.45
N GLY A 53 4.49 -32.41 -7.59
CA GLY A 53 3.20 -33.06 -7.80
C GLY A 53 2.34 -32.43 -8.89
N PHE A 54 1.37 -33.20 -9.39
CA PHE A 54 0.31 -32.76 -10.31
C PHE A 54 0.85 -32.02 -11.56
N ALA A 55 1.81 -32.63 -12.26
CA ALA A 55 2.44 -32.07 -13.46
C ALA A 55 3.00 -30.64 -13.26
N GLY A 56 3.51 -30.33 -12.07
CA GLY A 56 4.08 -29.02 -11.73
C GLY A 56 3.10 -28.02 -11.13
N TRP A 57 1.80 -28.34 -11.02
CA TRP A 57 0.81 -27.47 -10.39
C TRP A 57 1.17 -27.10 -8.94
N CYS A 58 1.68 -28.06 -8.16
CA CYS A 58 2.13 -27.78 -6.80
C CYS A 58 3.26 -26.75 -6.75
N ASN A 59 4.18 -26.77 -7.73
CA ASN A 59 5.28 -25.82 -7.77
C ASN A 59 4.76 -24.41 -8.07
N ALA A 60 3.88 -24.28 -9.07
CA ALA A 60 3.24 -23.01 -9.38
C ALA A 60 2.45 -22.46 -8.19
N TYR A 61 1.64 -23.31 -7.53
CA TYR A 61 0.88 -22.95 -6.35
C TYR A 61 1.78 -22.47 -5.19
N ASN A 62 2.85 -23.19 -4.89
CA ASN A 62 3.80 -22.82 -3.84
C ASN A 62 4.53 -21.50 -4.15
N VAL A 63 4.92 -21.29 -5.41
CA VAL A 63 5.55 -20.04 -5.86
C VAL A 63 4.57 -18.86 -5.76
N SER A 64 3.33 -19.02 -6.23
CA SER A 64 2.30 -17.99 -6.11
C SER A 64 2.00 -17.65 -4.65
N SER A 65 1.98 -18.67 -3.77
CA SER A 65 1.78 -18.47 -2.33
C SER A 65 2.93 -17.67 -1.70
N ALA A 66 4.18 -17.98 -2.07
CA ALA A 66 5.34 -17.23 -1.63
C ALA A 66 5.32 -15.78 -2.16
N ALA A 67 4.93 -15.58 -3.41
CA ALA A 67 4.74 -14.25 -3.98
C ALA A 67 3.65 -13.44 -3.24
N GLY A 68 2.56 -14.09 -2.81
CA GLY A 68 1.54 -13.47 -1.96
C GLY A 68 2.09 -12.97 -0.62
N CYS A 69 3.00 -13.71 0.01
CA CYS A 69 3.71 -13.25 1.21
C CYS A 69 4.55 -11.99 0.94
N LEU A 70 5.31 -12.00 -0.16
CA LEU A 70 6.12 -10.85 -0.57
C LEU A 70 5.25 -9.62 -0.88
N LEU A 71 4.09 -9.81 -1.52
CA LEU A 71 3.12 -8.73 -1.75
C LEU A 71 2.59 -8.17 -0.43
N CYS A 72 2.23 -9.02 0.53
CA CYS A 72 1.80 -8.56 1.86
C CYS A 72 2.86 -7.68 2.52
N ILE A 73 4.13 -8.06 2.46
CA ILE A 73 5.24 -7.26 2.99
C ILE A 73 5.39 -5.95 2.22
N GLY A 74 5.36 -5.99 0.89
CA GLY A 74 5.44 -4.80 0.04
C GLY A 74 4.34 -3.78 0.35
N PHE A 75 3.09 -4.24 0.44
CA PHE A 75 1.97 -3.40 0.86
C PHE A 75 2.17 -2.85 2.28
N GLY A 76 2.68 -3.66 3.22
CA GLY A 76 2.99 -3.18 4.57
C GLY A 76 4.06 -2.07 4.61
N VAL A 77 5.08 -2.17 3.74
CA VAL A 77 6.07 -1.10 3.57
C VAL A 77 5.43 0.16 2.99
N ASN A 78 4.58 0.03 1.96
CA ASN A 78 3.85 1.16 1.40
C ASN A 78 2.98 1.86 2.45
N VAL A 79 2.21 1.11 3.25
CA VAL A 79 1.40 1.67 4.34
C VAL A 79 2.25 2.49 5.31
N PHE A 80 3.45 1.99 5.67
CA PHE A 80 4.36 2.75 6.53
C PHE A 80 4.80 4.07 5.87
N LEU A 81 5.15 4.05 4.58
CA LEU A 81 5.52 5.24 3.82
C LEU A 81 4.35 6.22 3.69
N ASP A 82 3.15 5.74 3.40
CA ASP A 82 1.94 6.57 3.33
C ASP A 82 1.65 7.30 4.64
N ILE A 83 1.80 6.60 5.78
CA ILE A 83 1.65 7.20 7.10
C ILE A 83 2.68 8.31 7.29
N LYS A 84 3.95 8.09 6.91
CA LYS A 84 5.01 9.09 6.99
C LYS A 84 4.72 10.30 6.10
N ASP A 85 4.28 10.07 4.87
CA ASP A 85 3.96 11.14 3.91
C ASP A 85 2.73 11.95 4.33
N LEU A 86 1.68 11.29 4.82
CA LEU A 86 0.50 11.97 5.36
C LEU A 86 0.80 12.72 6.66
N HIS A 87 1.76 12.24 7.47
CA HIS A 87 2.20 12.95 8.66
C HIS A 87 3.04 14.18 8.29
N ALA A 88 4.01 14.03 7.40
CA ALA A 88 4.88 15.12 6.96
C ALA A 88 4.13 16.24 6.23
N SER A 89 3.05 15.89 5.51
CA SER A 89 2.21 16.85 4.78
C SER A 89 0.97 17.32 5.57
N LYS A 90 0.95 17.15 6.90
CA LYS A 90 -0.20 17.50 7.75
C LYS A 90 -0.54 18.99 7.73
N ASP A 91 0.48 19.83 7.70
CA ASP A 91 0.31 21.28 7.77
C ASP A 91 -0.02 21.87 6.40
N ASN A 92 -0.93 22.85 6.39
CA ASN A 92 -1.32 23.53 5.17
C ASN A 92 -0.12 24.37 4.64
N PRO A 93 0.19 24.33 3.33
CA PRO A 93 1.22 25.19 2.72
C PRO A 93 1.07 26.68 2.99
N ARG A 94 -0.12 27.16 3.37
CA ARG A 94 -0.40 28.56 3.74
C ARG A 94 0.05 28.90 5.17
N THR A 95 0.10 27.91 6.06
CA THR A 95 0.47 28.07 7.47
C THR A 95 1.93 27.67 7.76
N ARG A 96 2.64 27.19 6.74
CA ARG A 96 4.05 26.76 6.80
C ARG A 96 4.97 27.85 6.28
#